data_AF-A0A9D9H008-F1
#
_entry.id   AF-A0A9D9H008-F1
#
_cell.length_a   1.000
_cell.length_b   1.000
_cell.length_c   1.000
_cell.angle_alpha   90.00
_cell.angle_beta   90.00
_cell.angle_gamma   90.00
#
_symmetry.space_group_name_H-M   'P 1'
#
loop_
_entity.id
_entity.type
_entity.pdbx_description
1 polymer ?
#
loop_
_entity_poly.entity_id
_entity_poly.type
_entity_poly.pdbx_seq_one_letter_code
_entity_poly.pdbx_strand_id
1 'polypeptide(L)'
;MNLSGNMPQNLENRAFVAVLIRKVLIGALTVGEAVKNFPFDTGDKSLNAAYHALVHYEADEDLRRRDILYREEQDDYLEMIAHTLESGESLPDNIIRNYELYYPDNSVPHKHDKAGALKSFFRFLNIK
;
A
#
# COMPACT_ATOMS: atom_id res chain seq x y z
N MET A 1 -27.94 6.58 25.44
CA MET A 1 -27.64 6.18 24.06
C MET A 1 -26.46 7.02 23.60
N ASN A 2 -25.23 6.49 23.71
CA ASN A 2 -24.03 7.15 23.19
C ASN A 2 -23.70 6.51 21.84
N LEU A 3 -23.87 7.26 20.76
CA LEU A 3 -23.40 6.91 19.42
C LEU A 3 -21.96 7.43 19.25
N SER A 4 -21.03 6.97 20.07
CA SER A 4 -19.62 6.98 19.67
C SER A 4 -19.40 5.71 18.84
N GLY A 5 -19.84 5.74 17.59
CA GLY A 5 -19.66 4.64 16.66
C GLY A 5 -18.17 4.46 16.38
N ASN A 6 -17.52 3.55 17.12
CA ASN A 6 -16.22 3.03 16.72
C ASN A 6 -16.39 2.41 15.33
N MET A 7 -15.83 3.06 14.30
CA MET A 7 -15.65 2.41 13.02
C MET A 7 -14.77 1.18 13.25
N PRO A 8 -15.09 0.02 12.66
CA PRO A 8 -14.23 -1.15 12.80
C PRO A 8 -12.80 -0.78 12.36
N GLN A 9 -11.80 -1.14 13.18
CA GLN A 9 -10.38 -0.75 13.03
C GLN A 9 -9.85 -0.87 11.60
N ASN A 10 -10.33 -1.86 10.83
CA ASN A 10 -9.95 -2.02 9.43
C ASN A 10 -10.43 -0.89 8.52
N LEU A 11 -11.63 -0.34 8.72
CA LEU A 11 -12.09 0.83 7.96
C LEU A 11 -11.25 2.07 8.26
N GLU A 12 -10.84 2.26 9.51
CA GLU A 12 -9.90 3.35 9.87
C GLU A 12 -8.54 3.15 9.21
N ASN A 13 -8.01 1.92 9.23
CA ASN A 13 -6.76 1.59 8.56
C ASN A 13 -6.84 1.80 7.04
N ARG A 14 -7.96 1.44 6.40
CA ARG A 14 -8.20 1.68 4.96
C ARG A 14 -8.23 3.17 4.62
N ALA A 15 -9.00 3.96 5.37
CA ALA A 15 -9.03 5.41 5.19
C ALA A 15 -7.65 6.05 5.40
N PHE A 16 -6.91 5.59 6.41
CA PHE A 16 -5.55 6.07 6.67
C PHE A 16 -4.57 5.72 5.54
N VAL A 17 -4.59 4.48 5.04
CA VAL A 17 -3.75 4.05 3.91
C VAL A 17 -4.10 4.81 2.64
N ALA A 18 -5.38 5.09 2.38
CA ALA A 18 -5.80 5.93 1.25
C ALA A 18 -5.16 7.33 1.31
N VAL A 19 -5.07 7.93 2.51
CA VAL A 19 -4.39 9.22 2.71
C VAL A 19 -2.88 9.10 2.47
N LEU A 20 -2.23 8.02 2.92
CA LEU A 20 -0.81 7.80 2.66
C LEU A 20 -0.52 7.73 1.16
N ILE A 21 -1.32 6.96 0.41
CA ILE A 21 -1.16 6.82 -1.04
C ILE A 21 -1.33 8.16 -1.75
N ARG A 22 -2.38 8.93 -1.42
CA ARG A 22 -2.58 10.27 -2.01
C ARG A 22 -1.42 11.21 -1.74
N LYS A 23 -0.87 11.19 -0.52
CA LYS A 23 0.30 12.01 -0.17
C LYS A 23 1.55 11.61 -0.95
N VAL A 24 1.72 10.33 -1.26
CA VAL A 24 2.78 9.85 -2.15
C VAL A 24 2.59 10.39 -3.56
N LEU A 25 1.39 10.26 -4.13
CA LEU A 25 1.08 10.70 -5.50
C LEU A 25 1.33 12.20 -5.71
N ILE A 26 0.97 13.04 -4.73
CA ILE A 26 1.21 14.49 -4.81
C ILE A 26 2.63 14.92 -4.37
N GLY A 27 3.51 13.97 -4.03
CA GLY A 27 4.87 14.24 -3.57
C GLY A 27 4.98 14.88 -2.18
N ALA A 28 3.90 14.86 -1.39
CA ALA A 28 3.90 15.35 0.00
C ALA A 28 4.51 14.36 0.99
N LEU A 29 4.62 13.07 0.61
CA LEU A 29 5.37 12.04 1.30
C LEU A 29 6.18 11.23 0.30
N THR A 30 7.34 10.74 0.73
CA THR A 30 8.06 9.69 0.01
C THR A 30 7.38 8.33 0.24
N VAL A 31 7.57 7.38 -0.69
CA VAL A 31 7.06 6.00 -0.47
C VAL A 31 7.66 5.38 0.79
N GLY A 32 8.95 5.62 1.06
CA GLY A 32 9.59 5.14 2.28
C GLY A 32 8.92 5.64 3.57
N GLU A 33 8.46 6.90 3.59
CA GLU A 33 7.69 7.44 4.72
C GLU A 33 6.29 6.85 4.80
N ALA A 34 5.62 6.63 3.68
CA ALA A 34 4.32 5.98 3.65
C ALA A 34 4.40 4.53 4.17
N VAL A 35 5.36 3.75 3.65
CA VAL A 35 5.65 2.37 4.09
C VAL A 35 5.97 2.31 5.59
N LYS A 36 6.74 3.27 6.11
CA LYS A 36 7.08 3.36 7.54
C LYS A 36 5.86 3.58 8.44
N ASN A 37 4.86 4.31 7.95
CA ASN A 37 3.63 4.59 8.69
C ASN A 37 2.52 3.57 8.41
N PHE A 38 2.74 2.63 7.49
CA PHE A 38 1.72 1.68 7.05
C PHE A 38 1.25 0.78 8.22
N PRO A 39 -0.08 0.56 8.40
CA PRO A 39 -0.59 -0.30 9.46
C PRO A 39 -0.18 -1.77 9.24
N PHE A 40 0.22 -2.45 10.30
CA PHE A 40 0.67 -3.85 10.30
C PHE A 40 -0.33 -4.78 11.00
N ASP A 41 -0.21 -6.09 10.73
CA ASP A 41 -1.01 -7.17 11.33
C ASP A 41 -2.54 -6.94 11.26
N THR A 42 -3.02 -6.32 10.19
CA THR A 42 -4.45 -5.97 10.01
C THR A 42 -5.32 -7.16 9.60
N GLY A 43 -4.70 -8.21 9.02
CA GLY A 43 -5.41 -9.32 8.38
C GLY A 43 -6.21 -8.93 7.14
N ASP A 44 -6.09 -7.68 6.68
CA ASP A 44 -6.85 -7.14 5.55
C ASP A 44 -6.07 -7.27 4.26
N LYS A 45 -6.53 -8.18 3.39
CA LYS A 45 -5.90 -8.45 2.09
C LYS A 45 -5.84 -7.23 1.17
N SER A 46 -6.77 -6.29 1.32
CA SER A 46 -6.76 -5.04 0.53
C SER A 46 -5.62 -4.13 0.98
N LEU A 47 -5.33 -4.09 2.28
CA LEU A 47 -4.20 -3.35 2.82
C LEU A 47 -2.87 -4.00 2.44
N ASN A 48 -2.79 -5.33 2.41
CA ASN A 48 -1.61 -6.05 1.95
C ASN A 48 -1.32 -5.74 0.47
N ALA A 49 -2.34 -5.80 -0.40
CA ALA A 49 -2.21 -5.44 -1.81
C ALA A 49 -1.77 -3.98 -2.00
N ALA A 50 -2.35 -3.04 -1.24
CA ALA A 50 -1.97 -1.63 -1.28
C ALA A 50 -0.51 -1.39 -0.84
N TYR A 51 -0.04 -2.13 0.17
CA TYR A 51 1.36 -2.09 0.58
C TYR A 51 2.28 -2.51 -0.56
N HIS A 52 1.98 -3.63 -1.22
CA HIS A 52 2.77 -4.10 -2.35
C HIS A 52 2.74 -3.12 -3.52
N ALA A 53 1.59 -2.53 -3.84
CA ALA A 53 1.48 -1.52 -4.88
C ALA A 53 2.43 -0.34 -4.64
N LEU A 54 2.53 0.17 -3.41
CA LEU A 54 3.50 1.21 -3.05
C LEU A 54 4.94 0.75 -3.22
N VAL A 55 5.27 -0.46 -2.80
CA VAL A 55 6.64 -1.01 -2.95
C VAL A 55 7.03 -1.14 -4.43
N HIS A 56 6.12 -1.62 -5.29
CA HIS A 56 6.33 -1.66 -6.73
C HIS A 56 6.50 -0.26 -7.32
N TYR A 57 5.66 0.69 -6.91
CA TYR A 57 5.72 2.07 -7.38
C TYR A 57 7.09 2.74 -7.16
N GLU A 58 7.72 2.42 -6.03
CA GLU A 58 9.06 2.88 -5.70
C GLU A 58 10.15 2.11 -6.46
N ALA A 59 10.01 0.79 -6.58
CA ALA A 59 10.97 -0.03 -7.32
C ALA A 59 11.04 0.33 -8.81
N ASP A 60 9.92 0.76 -9.37
CA ASP A 60 9.80 1.15 -10.77
C ASP A 60 10.09 2.64 -11.01
N GLU A 61 10.65 3.37 -10.03
CA GLU A 61 10.90 4.82 -10.14
C GLU A 61 11.69 5.19 -11.41
N ASP A 62 12.78 4.48 -11.70
CA ASP A 62 13.59 4.73 -12.89
C ASP A 62 12.81 4.48 -14.20
N LEU A 63 11.90 3.49 -14.21
CA LEU A 63 11.03 3.22 -15.35
C LEU A 63 9.97 4.31 -15.51
N ARG A 64 9.32 4.73 -14.43
CA ARG A 64 8.37 5.84 -14.44
C ARG A 64 8.99 7.18 -14.84
N ARG A 65 10.28 7.40 -14.56
CA ARG A 65 11.00 8.61 -14.98
C ARG A 65 11.25 8.64 -16.50
N ARG A 66 11.43 7.48 -17.14
CA ARG A 66 11.72 7.38 -18.58
C ARG A 66 10.48 7.17 -19.45
N ASP A 67 9.42 6.58 -18.91
CA ASP A 67 8.18 6.27 -19.61
C ASP A 67 6.99 6.98 -18.94
N ILE A 68 6.50 8.03 -19.61
CA ILE A 68 5.42 8.88 -19.10
C ILE A 68 4.10 8.13 -19.06
N LEU A 69 3.80 7.32 -20.08
CA LEU A 69 2.54 6.58 -20.15
C LEU A 69 2.49 5.56 -19.01
N TYR A 70 3.59 4.84 -18.80
CA TYR A 70 3.70 3.88 -17.71
C TYR A 70 3.58 4.55 -16.33
N ARG A 71 4.14 5.77 -16.17
CA ARG A 71 3.96 6.55 -14.95
C ARG A 71 2.49 6.91 -14.71
N GLU A 72 1.78 7.40 -15.73
CA GLU A 72 0.36 7.73 -15.65
C GLU A 72 -0.47 6.51 -15.28
N GLU A 73 -0.20 5.35 -15.89
CA GLU A 73 -0.86 4.08 -15.55
C GLU A 73 -0.64 3.67 -14.08
N GLN A 74 0.58 3.85 -13.56
CA GLN A 74 0.87 3.55 -12.15
C GLN A 74 0.21 4.55 -11.19
N ASP A 75 0.18 5.84 -11.54
CA ASP A 75 -0.46 6.88 -10.74
C ASP A 75 -1.98 6.63 -10.66
N ASP A 76 -2.63 6.35 -11.80
CA ASP A 76 -4.06 6.00 -11.90
C ASP A 76 -4.39 4.75 -11.08
N TYR A 77 -3.50 3.75 -11.10
CA TYR A 77 -3.69 2.51 -10.35
C TYR A 77 -3.64 2.75 -8.83
N LEU A 78 -2.68 3.54 -8.35
CA LEU A 78 -2.62 3.92 -6.94
C LEU A 78 -3.79 4.82 -6.53
N GLU A 79 -4.25 5.71 -7.41
CA GLU A 79 -5.42 6.55 -7.15
C GLU A 79 -6.69 5.72 -7.00
N MET A 80 -6.90 4.74 -7.89
CA MET A 80 -8.01 3.79 -7.80
C MET A 80 -7.96 3.00 -6.48
N ILE A 81 -6.79 2.51 -6.07
CA ILE A 81 -6.63 1.84 -4.76
C ILE A 81 -7.02 2.80 -3.62
N ALA A 82 -6.51 4.02 -3.62
CA ALA A 82 -6.81 5.00 -2.58
C ALA A 82 -8.31 5.31 -2.50
N HIS A 83 -8.98 5.46 -3.65
CA HIS A 83 -10.41 5.73 -3.71
C HIS A 83 -11.25 4.56 -3.18
N THR A 84 -10.92 3.32 -3.57
CA THR A 84 -11.61 2.12 -3.06
C THR A 84 -11.45 1.98 -1.54
N LEU A 85 -10.24 2.16 -1.02
CA LEU A 85 -9.97 2.05 0.42
C LEU A 85 -10.65 3.17 1.22
N GLU A 86 -10.67 4.40 0.71
CA GLU A 86 -11.37 5.53 1.35
C GLU A 86 -12.88 5.30 1.46
N SER A 87 -13.48 4.67 0.45
CA SER A 87 -14.89 4.26 0.47
C SER A 87 -15.17 3.11 1.45
N GLY A 88 -14.12 2.56 2.09
CA GLY A 88 -14.21 1.42 2.99
C GLY A 88 -14.36 0.08 2.26
N GLU A 89 -14.28 0.07 0.93
CA GLU A 89 -14.46 -1.10 0.10
C GLU A 89 -13.18 -1.94 0.04
N SER A 90 -13.35 -3.24 -0.26
CA SER A 90 -12.22 -4.13 -0.50
C SER A 90 -11.76 -3.98 -1.94
N LEU A 91 -10.46 -4.12 -2.18
CA LEU A 91 -9.95 -4.14 -3.55
C LEU A 91 -10.52 -5.33 -4.33
N PRO A 92 -10.73 -5.19 -5.65
CA PRO A 92 -11.13 -6.28 -6.51
C PRO A 92 -10.27 -7.54 -6.35
N ASP A 93 -10.89 -8.71 -6.35
CA ASP A 93 -10.21 -9.99 -6.12
C ASP A 93 -9.06 -10.27 -7.09
N ASN A 94 -9.16 -9.81 -8.34
CA ASN A 94 -8.08 -9.95 -9.32
C ASN A 94 -6.84 -9.17 -8.91
N ILE A 95 -7.00 -8.01 -8.27
CA ILE A 95 -5.90 -7.22 -7.73
C ILE A 95 -5.28 -7.94 -6.53
N ILE A 96 -6.10 -8.39 -5.58
CA ILE A 96 -5.62 -9.11 -4.40
C ILE A 96 -4.85 -10.37 -4.81
N ARG A 97 -5.41 -11.19 -5.71
CA ARG A 97 -4.77 -12.42 -6.19
C ARG A 97 -3.49 -12.18 -6.97
N ASN A 98 -3.41 -11.08 -7.73
CA ASN A 98 -2.18 -10.72 -8.44
C ASN A 98 -1.01 -10.51 -7.47
N TYR A 99 -1.26 -9.99 -6.27
CA TYR A 99 -0.23 -9.82 -5.26
C TYR A 99 0.00 -11.08 -4.41
N GLU A 100 -1.03 -11.86 -4.10
CA GLU A 100 -0.90 -13.15 -3.40
C GLU A 100 -0.02 -14.16 -4.19
N LEU A 101 -0.02 -14.08 -5.53
CA LEU A 101 0.77 -14.98 -6.39
C LEU A 101 2.29 -14.86 -6.15
N TYR A 102 2.77 -13.68 -5.77
CA TYR A 102 4.19 -13.38 -5.57
C TYR A 102 4.59 -13.35 -4.09
N TYR A 103 3.61 -13.28 -3.18
CA TYR A 103 3.84 -13.14 -1.75
C TYR A 103 2.89 -14.05 -0.95
N PRO A 104 3.36 -15.17 -0.39
CA PRO A 104 2.66 -15.79 0.73
C PRO A 104 2.56 -14.76 1.88
N ASP A 105 1.55 -14.90 2.75
CA ASP A 105 1.15 -13.96 3.83
C ASP A 105 2.28 -13.42 4.75
N ASN A 106 3.48 -13.98 4.67
CA ASN A 106 4.66 -13.69 5.49
C ASN A 106 5.51 -12.49 5.03
N SER A 107 5.10 -11.75 4.00
CA SER A 107 5.88 -10.63 3.42
C SER A 107 5.55 -9.26 4.04
N VAL A 108 4.39 -9.15 4.70
CA VAL A 108 3.98 -7.95 5.43
C VAL A 108 4.74 -7.90 6.76
N PRO A 109 5.33 -6.75 7.16
CA PRO A 109 6.10 -6.66 8.39
C PRO A 109 5.25 -6.99 9.62
N HIS A 110 5.51 -8.13 10.28
CA HIS A 110 4.76 -8.64 11.44
C HIS A 110 5.10 -7.98 12.79
N LYS A 111 5.57 -6.74 12.78
CA LYS A 111 5.82 -5.95 14.00
C LYS A 111 6.23 -4.54 13.65
N HIS A 112 6.04 -3.63 14.60
CA HIS A 112 6.53 -2.25 14.60
C HIS A 112 8.08 -2.13 14.62
N ASP A 113 8.81 -3.12 14.11
CA ASP A 113 10.25 -3.08 13.98
C ASP A 113 10.60 -2.28 12.72
N LYS A 114 10.90 -1.00 12.91
CA LYS A 114 11.17 -0.03 11.85
C LYS A 114 12.30 -0.49 10.91
N ALA A 115 13.20 -1.35 11.40
CA ALA A 115 14.23 -1.99 10.60
C ALA A 115 13.70 -3.14 9.72
N GLY A 116 12.65 -3.84 10.16
CA GLY A 116 12.02 -4.95 9.45
C GLY A 116 11.25 -4.51 8.21
N ALA A 117 10.51 -3.40 8.27
CA ALA A 117 9.80 -2.83 7.11
C ALA A 117 10.79 -2.40 6.02
N LEU A 118 11.85 -1.67 6.40
CA LEU A 118 12.94 -1.31 5.50
C LEU A 118 13.66 -2.55 4.95
N LYS A 119 13.88 -3.58 5.77
CA LYS A 119 14.51 -4.83 5.33
C LYS A 119 13.64 -5.60 4.33
N SER A 120 12.31 -5.61 4.50
CA SER A 120 11.37 -6.22 3.54
C SER A 120 11.38 -5.44 2.22
N PHE A 121 11.36 -4.11 2.31
CA PHE A 121 11.49 -3.21 1.17
C PHE A 121 12.83 -3.40 0.42
N PHE A 122 13.97 -3.40 1.12
CA PHE A 122 15.28 -3.64 0.49
C PHE A 122 15.46 -5.08 -0.01
N ARG A 123 14.80 -6.07 0.61
CA ARG A 123 14.79 -7.44 0.09
C ARG A 123 14.03 -7.50 -1.22
N PHE A 124 12.88 -6.84 -1.32
CA PHE A 124 12.09 -6.73 -2.54
C PHE A 124 12.91 -6.11 -3.69
N LEU A 125 13.64 -5.02 -3.43
CA LEU A 125 14.50 -4.37 -4.42
C LEU A 125 15.69 -5.24 -4.91
N ASN A 126 16.02 -6.32 -4.20
CA ASN A 126 17.18 -7.17 -4.48
C ASN A 126 16.83 -8.58 -4.99
N ILE A 127 15.56 -8.86 -5.32
CA ILE A 127 15.19 -10.14 -5.94
C ILE A 127 15.60 -10.10 -7.42
N LYS A 128 16.57 -10.95 -7.78
CA LYS A 128 17.03 -11.23 -9.16
C LYS A 128 16.19 -12.33 -9.79
#